data_AF-A0A3A6JDL3-F1
#
_entry.id   AF-A0A3A6JDL3-F1
#
_cell.length_a   1.000
_cell.length_b   1.000
_cell.length_c   1.000
_cell.angle_alpha   90.00
_cell.angle_beta   90.00
_cell.angle_gamma   90.00
#
_symmetry.space_group_name_H-M   'P 1'
#
loop_
_entity.id
_entity.type
_entity.pdbx_description
1 polymer ?
#
loop_
_entity_poly.entity_id
_entity_poly.type
_entity_poly.pdbx_seq_one_letter_code
_entity_poly.pdbx_strand_id
1 'polypeptide(L)'
;MAYTPNDIYGYIIENDKESEFLQAITLHKQNFSIGEITDRRFLVKEDKTVKFISKMYKINIQITDDDIITAVMNGLYVSAFISRQGDAYNVHFLVHAYPENMKSQFEDEILKEVLRYMIMMTIVRLRLDTSEKVEEYLGSRE
;
A
#
# COMPACT_ATOMS: atom_id res chain seq x y z
N MET A 1 -10.11 -23.49 10.00
CA MET A 1 -9.05 -22.66 10.62
C MET A 1 -9.17 -21.28 10.04
N ALA A 2 -9.03 -20.21 10.83
CA ALA A 2 -8.97 -18.86 10.27
C ALA A 2 -7.52 -18.62 9.80
N TYR A 3 -7.31 -18.44 8.49
CA TYR A 3 -6.00 -18.11 7.96
C TYR A 3 -5.67 -16.66 8.30
N THR A 4 -4.40 -16.40 8.62
CA THR A 4 -3.91 -15.03 8.77
C THR A 4 -3.70 -14.39 7.39
N PRO A 5 -3.66 -13.04 7.28
CA PRO A 5 -3.34 -12.39 6.01
C PRO A 5 -2.01 -12.83 5.41
N ASN A 6 -1.03 -13.19 6.24
CA ASN A 6 0.25 -13.72 5.77
C ASN A 6 0.11 -15.13 5.18
N ASP A 7 -0.75 -15.98 5.73
CA ASP A 7 -0.99 -17.31 5.16
C ASP A 7 -1.65 -17.19 3.78
N ILE A 8 -2.55 -16.22 3.61
CA ILE A 8 -3.21 -15.94 2.33
C ILE A 8 -2.25 -15.34 1.32
N TYR A 9 -1.38 -14.41 1.75
CA TYR A 9 -0.30 -13.91 0.92
C TYR A 9 0.63 -15.05 0.48
N GLY A 10 1.01 -15.94 1.41
CA GLY A 10 1.80 -17.14 1.13
C GLY A 10 1.13 -18.01 0.07
N TYR A 11 -0.15 -18.30 0.22
CA TYR A 11 -0.93 -19.02 -0.78
C TYR A 11 -0.87 -18.40 -2.18
N ILE A 12 -1.03 -17.07 -2.29
CA ILE A 12 -0.98 -16.36 -3.58
C ILE A 12 0.39 -16.52 -4.23
N ILE A 13 1.47 -16.38 -3.46
CA ILE A 13 2.84 -16.50 -3.98
C ILE A 13 3.18 -17.96 -4.34
N GLU A 14 2.87 -18.92 -3.47
CA GLU A 14 3.18 -20.34 -3.67
C GLU A 14 2.42 -20.97 -4.86
N ASN A 15 1.32 -20.35 -5.30
CA ASN A 15 0.52 -20.79 -6.43
C ASN A 15 0.68 -19.91 -7.68
N ASP A 16 1.71 -19.06 -7.75
CA ASP A 16 2.03 -18.19 -8.89
C ASP A 16 0.87 -17.24 -9.30
N LYS A 17 0.04 -16.81 -8.34
CA LYS A 17 -1.15 -15.99 -8.56
C LYS A 17 -0.90 -14.49 -8.42
N GLU A 18 0.32 -14.07 -8.12
CA GLU A 18 0.67 -12.66 -7.85
C GLU A 18 0.22 -11.72 -8.99
N SER A 19 0.55 -12.06 -10.23
CA SER A 19 0.22 -11.23 -11.40
C SER A 19 -1.29 -11.11 -11.63
N GLU A 20 -2.03 -12.21 -11.49
CA GLU A 20 -3.49 -12.24 -11.60
C GLU A 20 -4.14 -11.39 -10.49
N PHE A 21 -3.59 -11.47 -9.28
CA PHE A 21 -4.06 -10.70 -8.14
C PHE A 21 -3.83 -9.19 -8.31
N LEU A 22 -2.64 -8.78 -8.77
CA LEU A 22 -2.34 -7.39 -9.10
C LEU A 22 -3.23 -6.86 -10.24
N GLN A 23 -3.53 -7.70 -11.23
CA GLN A 23 -4.48 -7.36 -12.29
C GLN A 23 -5.89 -7.15 -11.71
N ALA A 24 -6.36 -8.02 -10.82
CA ALA A 24 -7.65 -7.88 -10.16
C ALA A 24 -7.77 -6.56 -9.35
N ILE A 25 -6.69 -6.14 -8.67
CA ILE A 25 -6.63 -4.82 -8.00
C ILE A 25 -6.82 -3.68 -9.01
N THR A 26 -6.14 -3.77 -10.17
CA THR A 26 -6.24 -2.75 -11.24
C THR A 26 -7.63 -2.70 -11.87
N LEU A 27 -8.34 -3.82 -11.91
CA LEU A 27 -9.73 -3.91 -12.38
C LEU A 27 -10.74 -3.45 -11.32
N HIS A 28 -10.28 -3.02 -10.15
CA HIS A 28 -11.13 -2.55 -9.05
C HIS A 28 -12.19 -3.55 -8.57
N LYS A 29 -11.90 -4.86 -8.70
CA LYS A 29 -12.85 -5.92 -8.34
C LYS A 29 -13.36 -5.76 -6.91
N GLN A 30 -14.64 -6.08 -6.72
CA GLN A 30 -15.34 -5.89 -5.43
C GLN A 30 -15.33 -4.43 -4.95
N ASN A 31 -15.32 -3.47 -5.88
CA ASN A 31 -15.29 -2.02 -5.62
C ASN A 31 -14.14 -1.59 -4.71
N PHE A 32 -13.00 -2.27 -4.78
CA PHE A 32 -11.80 -1.91 -4.02
C PHE A 32 -10.65 -1.58 -4.96
N SER A 33 -9.93 -0.50 -4.64
CA SER A 33 -8.69 -0.16 -5.33
C SER A 33 -7.63 0.31 -4.35
N ILE A 34 -6.36 0.10 -4.71
CA ILE A 34 -5.21 0.66 -4.02
C ILE A 34 -4.12 0.95 -5.05
N GLY A 35 -3.40 2.06 -4.88
CA GLY A 35 -2.28 2.43 -5.72
C GLY A 35 -1.30 3.34 -5.01
N GLU A 36 -0.03 3.27 -5.41
CA GLU A 36 1.02 4.15 -4.89
C GLU A 36 0.85 5.59 -5.40
N ILE A 37 1.04 6.55 -4.52
CA ILE A 37 1.08 7.99 -4.81
C ILE A 37 2.52 8.36 -5.14
N THR A 38 2.85 8.37 -6.42
CA THR A 38 4.23 8.58 -6.90
C THR A 38 4.69 10.04 -6.77
N ASP A 39 3.76 11.01 -6.79
CA ASP A 39 4.05 12.45 -6.63
C ASP A 39 4.07 12.91 -5.16
N ARG A 40 4.13 11.96 -4.22
CA ARG A 40 4.19 12.21 -2.78
C ARG A 40 5.31 13.19 -2.41
N ARG A 41 5.00 14.08 -1.48
CA ARG A 41 5.98 14.97 -0.85
C ARG A 41 5.68 15.14 0.63
N PHE A 42 6.70 14.98 1.45
CA PHE A 42 6.67 15.38 2.85
C PHE A 42 7.32 16.76 3.02
N LEU A 43 6.61 17.65 3.69
CA LEU A 43 7.11 18.97 4.07
C LEU A 43 7.29 19.00 5.59
N VAL A 44 8.54 19.08 6.03
CA VAL A 44 8.90 19.33 7.42
C VAL A 44 8.95 20.84 7.65
N LYS A 45 8.23 21.33 8.65
CA LYS A 45 8.26 22.74 9.07
C LYS A 45 9.24 22.98 10.22
N GLU A 46 9.55 24.25 10.48
CA GLU A 46 10.41 24.67 11.60
C GLU A 46 9.88 24.23 12.96
N ASP A 47 8.56 24.18 13.13
CA ASP A 47 7.87 23.70 14.34
C ASP A 47 7.82 22.16 14.45
N LYS A 48 8.56 21.45 13.59
CA LYS A 48 8.60 19.98 13.47
C LYS A 48 7.28 19.33 13.06
N THR A 49 6.28 20.10 12.61
CA THR A 49 5.10 19.51 12.00
C THR A 49 5.42 18.96 10.60
N VAL A 50 4.86 17.80 10.28
CA VAL A 50 5.02 17.15 8.98
C VAL A 50 3.71 17.22 8.20
N LYS A 51 3.78 17.71 6.96
CA LYS A 51 2.66 17.66 6.02
C LYS A 51 2.92 16.68 4.89
N PHE A 52 1.91 15.87 4.57
CA PHE A 52 1.88 15.07 3.35
C PHE A 52 1.11 15.82 2.26
N ILE A 53 1.74 15.92 1.10
CA ILE A 53 1.22 16.64 -0.05
C ILE A 53 1.30 15.73 -1.28
N SER A 54 0.20 15.63 -2.02
CA SER A 54 0.15 15.11 -3.39
C SER A 54 -0.66 16.07 -4.23
N LYS A 55 -0.07 16.57 -5.32
CA LYS A 55 -0.74 17.52 -6.22
C LYS A 55 -1.70 16.80 -7.16
N MET A 56 -1.29 15.64 -7.66
CA MET A 56 -2.10 14.81 -8.55
C MET A 56 -3.42 14.42 -7.90
N TYR A 57 -3.38 14.02 -6.62
CA TYR A 57 -4.56 13.62 -5.86
C TYR A 57 -5.19 14.77 -5.05
N LYS A 58 -4.66 15.99 -5.15
CA LYS A 58 -5.12 17.18 -4.40
C LYS A 58 -5.16 16.97 -2.88
N ILE A 59 -4.19 16.25 -2.34
CA ILE A 59 -4.04 15.97 -0.90
C ILE A 59 -3.08 16.97 -0.28
N ASN A 60 -3.49 17.58 0.84
CA ASN A 60 -2.65 18.42 1.69
C ASN A 60 -3.11 18.26 3.13
N ILE A 61 -2.50 17.30 3.83
CA ILE A 61 -2.88 16.93 5.19
C ILE A 61 -1.68 17.02 6.12
N GLN A 62 -1.95 17.30 7.39
CA GLN A 62 -0.95 17.14 8.43
C GLN A 62 -0.88 15.67 8.83
N ILE A 63 0.33 15.15 8.98
CA ILE A 63 0.56 13.82 9.55
C ILE A 63 0.57 13.96 11.06
N THR A 64 -0.15 13.08 11.74
CA THR A 64 -0.22 13.00 13.21
C THR A 64 0.29 11.67 13.76
N ASP A 65 0.67 10.74 12.89
CA ASP A 65 1.24 9.46 13.28
C ASP A 65 2.73 9.63 13.62
N ASP A 66 3.09 9.32 14.87
CA ASP A 66 4.43 9.56 15.42
C ASP A 66 5.51 8.72 14.72
N ASP A 67 5.18 7.51 14.27
CA ASP A 67 6.13 6.62 13.58
C ASP A 67 6.43 7.18 12.19
N ILE A 68 5.41 7.64 11.47
CA ILE A 68 5.60 8.29 10.16
C ILE A 68 6.33 9.62 10.29
N ILE A 69 5.98 10.44 11.29
CA ILE A 69 6.70 11.69 11.58
C ILE A 69 8.17 11.38 11.83
N THR A 70 8.46 10.41 12.69
CA THR A 70 9.84 10.03 13.04
C THR A 70 10.61 9.53 11.82
N ALA A 71 10.02 8.68 10.99
CA ALA A 71 10.64 8.18 9.76
C ALA A 71 11.00 9.33 8.80
N VAL A 72 10.07 10.26 8.56
CA VAL A 72 10.30 11.42 7.70
C VAL A 72 11.38 12.33 8.28
N MET A 73 11.35 12.61 9.58
CA MET A 73 12.35 13.44 10.26
C MET A 73 13.75 12.83 10.21
N ASN A 74 13.84 11.50 10.25
CA ASN A 74 15.09 10.75 10.10
C ASN A 74 15.53 10.58 8.63
N GLY A 75 14.75 11.10 7.68
CA GLY A 75 15.06 11.04 6.25
C GLY A 75 14.89 9.65 5.62
N LEU A 76 14.12 8.76 6.25
CA LEU A 76 13.78 7.46 5.68
C LEU A 76 12.87 7.61 4.46
N TYR A 77 13.00 6.68 3.52
CA TYR A 77 12.10 6.60 2.38
C TYR A 77 10.71 6.12 2.87
N VAL A 78 9.66 6.88 2.56
CA VAL A 78 8.28 6.53 2.92
C VAL A 78 7.42 6.50 1.66
N SER A 79 6.96 5.33 1.26
CA SER A 79 5.93 5.20 0.20
C SER A 79 4.57 5.63 0.76
N ALA A 80 3.72 6.17 -0.12
CA ALA A 80 2.37 6.56 0.22
C ALA A 80 1.38 5.93 -0.76
N PHE A 81 0.21 5.54 -0.28
CA PHE A 81 -0.82 4.89 -1.09
C PHE A 81 -2.15 5.59 -0.93
N ILE A 82 -2.98 5.54 -1.96
CA ILE A 82 -4.40 5.84 -1.87
C ILE A 82 -5.19 4.56 -2.09
N SER A 83 -6.14 4.27 -1.21
CA SER A 83 -7.11 3.19 -1.43
C SER A 83 -8.53 3.71 -1.40
N ARG A 84 -9.43 3.02 -2.10
CA ARG A 84 -10.87 3.29 -2.11
C ARG A 84 -11.63 2.00 -1.93
N GLN A 85 -12.65 2.01 -1.07
CA GLN A 85 -13.69 0.97 -1.03
C GLN A 85 -15.07 1.62 -0.95
N GLY A 86 -15.90 1.45 -1.98
CA GLY A 86 -17.12 2.26 -2.11
C GLY A 86 -16.76 3.75 -2.11
N ASP A 87 -17.25 4.53 -1.15
CA ASP A 87 -16.93 5.97 -1.03
C ASP A 87 -15.87 6.30 0.02
N ALA A 88 -15.30 5.28 0.67
CA ALA A 88 -14.27 5.48 1.70
C ALA A 88 -12.88 5.54 1.07
N TYR A 89 -12.28 6.73 1.07
CA TYR A 89 -10.88 6.96 0.67
C TYR A 89 -9.97 6.94 1.88
N ASN A 90 -8.82 6.27 1.74
CA ASN A 90 -7.80 6.21 2.79
C ASN A 90 -6.42 6.48 2.19
N VAL A 91 -5.57 7.16 2.96
CA VAL A 91 -4.16 7.33 2.67
C VAL A 91 -3.37 6.42 3.60
N HIS A 92 -2.44 5.67 3.04
CA HIS A 92 -1.58 4.75 3.79
C HIS A 92 -0.11 5.12 3.60
N PHE A 93 0.73 4.75 4.57
CA PHE A 93 2.16 4.97 4.51
C PHE A 93 2.90 3.66 4.77
N LEU A 94 3.99 3.45 4.04
CA LEU A 94 4.92 2.35 4.23
C LEU A 94 6.31 2.94 4.43
N VAL A 95 6.88 2.73 5.61
CA VAL A 95 8.24 3.17 5.94
C VAL A 95 9.22 2.09 5.52
N HIS A 96 10.22 2.48 4.74
CA HIS A 96 11.29 1.60 4.30
C HIS A 96 12.52 1.79 5.21
N ALA A 97 13.33 0.74 5.36
CA ALA A 97 14.45 0.73 6.30
C ALA A 97 15.70 1.50 5.84
N TYR A 98 15.64 2.23 4.71
CA TYR A 98 16.75 3.02 4.17
C TYR A 98 16.35 4.48 3.91
N PRO A 99 17.35 5.38 3.84
CA PRO A 99 17.14 6.79 3.54
C PRO A 99 16.56 7.08 2.15
N GLU A 100 15.79 8.17 2.03
CA GLU A 100 15.18 8.64 0.75
C GLU A 100 16.24 8.91 -0.33
N ASN A 101 17.42 9.43 0.04
CA ASN A 101 18.50 9.71 -0.91
C ASN A 101 19.18 8.45 -1.46
N MET A 102 18.88 7.26 -0.91
CA MET A 102 19.38 5.98 -1.38
C MET A 102 18.33 5.20 -2.19
N LYS A 103 17.14 5.76 -2.42
CA LYS A 103 16.03 5.09 -3.13
C LYS A 103 16.48 4.36 -4.41
N SER A 104 17.30 4.99 -5.23
CA SER A 104 17.75 4.41 -6.51
C SER A 104 18.60 3.15 -6.36
N GLN A 105 19.16 2.89 -5.18
CA GLN A 105 19.95 1.69 -4.88
C GLN A 105 19.08 0.51 -4.43
N PHE A 106 17.81 0.77 -4.09
CA PHE A 106 16.87 -0.19 -3.53
C PHE A 106 15.59 -0.31 -4.38
N GLU A 107 15.62 0.06 -5.66
CA GLU A 107 14.39 0.11 -6.48
C GLU A 107 13.67 -1.24 -6.56
N ASP A 108 14.41 -2.34 -6.66
CA ASP A 108 13.84 -3.68 -6.72
C ASP A 108 13.24 -4.12 -5.38
N GLU A 109 13.89 -3.78 -4.26
CA GLU A 109 13.37 -4.00 -2.91
C GLU A 109 12.12 -3.17 -2.65
N ILE A 110 12.14 -1.87 -2.99
CA ILE A 110 10.98 -0.97 -2.92
C ILE A 110 9.82 -1.59 -3.67
N LEU A 111 10.05 -2.00 -4.92
CA LEU A 111 9.00 -2.54 -5.76
C LEU A 111 8.37 -3.77 -5.13
N LYS A 112 9.17 -4.71 -4.62
CA LYS A 112 8.68 -5.91 -3.93
C LYS A 112 7.85 -5.55 -2.71
N GLU A 113 8.31 -4.60 -1.90
CA GLU A 113 7.57 -4.17 -0.70
C GLU A 113 6.27 -3.44 -1.04
N VAL A 114 6.27 -2.58 -2.07
CA VAL A 114 5.09 -1.87 -2.57
C VAL A 114 4.05 -2.86 -3.09
N LEU A 115 4.44 -3.82 -3.93
CA LEU A 115 3.54 -4.84 -4.46
C LEU A 115 2.98 -5.72 -3.34
N ARG A 116 3.84 -6.19 -2.43
CA ARG A 116 3.43 -6.95 -1.25
C ARG A 116 2.43 -6.16 -0.41
N TYR A 117 2.67 -4.86 -0.18
CA TYR A 117 1.78 -4.01 0.60
C TYR A 117 0.41 -3.88 -0.07
N MET A 118 0.36 -3.65 -1.38
CA MET A 118 -0.89 -3.59 -2.14
C MET A 118 -1.70 -4.88 -2.03
N ILE A 119 -1.05 -6.04 -2.17
CA ILE A 119 -1.69 -7.35 -2.03
C ILE A 119 -2.19 -7.55 -0.60
N MET A 120 -1.34 -7.32 0.41
CA MET A 120 -1.68 -7.50 1.82
C MET A 120 -2.86 -6.62 2.25
N MET A 121 -2.86 -5.35 1.85
CA MET A 121 -3.95 -4.44 2.14
C MET A 121 -5.25 -4.86 1.47
N THR A 122 -5.18 -5.40 0.24
CA THR A 122 -6.35 -5.96 -0.45
C THR A 122 -6.91 -7.16 0.32
N ILE A 123 -6.06 -8.11 0.72
CA ILE A 123 -6.46 -9.29 1.51
C ILE A 123 -7.19 -8.85 2.78
N VAL A 124 -6.58 -7.96 3.55
CA VAL A 124 -7.13 -7.49 4.83
C VAL A 124 -8.45 -6.73 4.61
N ARG A 125 -8.50 -5.86 3.61
CA ARG A 125 -9.65 -4.98 3.40
C ARG A 125 -10.87 -5.72 2.84
N LEU A 126 -10.64 -6.70 1.96
CA LEU A 126 -11.67 -7.53 1.37
C LEU A 126 -11.98 -8.79 2.19
N ARG A 127 -11.28 -9.01 3.32
CA ARG A 127 -11.47 -10.19 4.18
C ARG A 127 -11.32 -11.50 3.40
N LEU A 128 -10.27 -11.58 2.58
CA LEU A 128 -9.94 -12.77 1.80
C LEU A 128 -9.30 -13.84 2.69
N ASP A 129 -9.97 -14.21 3.77
CA ASP A 129 -9.41 -15.00 4.87
C ASP A 129 -9.30 -16.51 4.56
N THR A 130 -9.54 -16.93 3.31
CA THR A 130 -9.38 -18.31 2.83
C THR A 130 -8.95 -18.34 1.37
N SER A 131 -8.35 -19.46 0.92
CA SER A 131 -8.01 -19.68 -0.49
C SER A 131 -9.23 -19.62 -1.41
N GLU A 132 -10.39 -20.13 -0.99
CA GLU A 132 -11.60 -20.10 -1.79
C GLU A 132 -12.06 -18.67 -2.08
N LYS A 133 -11.96 -17.77 -1.09
CA LYS A 133 -12.28 -16.34 -1.29
C LYS A 133 -11.29 -15.65 -2.23
N VAL A 134 -10.01 -16.06 -2.21
CA VAL A 134 -9.03 -15.59 -3.19
C VAL A 134 -9.42 -16.05 -4.57
N GLU A 135 -9.74 -17.33 -4.77
CA GLU A 135 -10.20 -17.84 -6.06
C GLU A 135 -11.49 -17.17 -6.53
N GLU A 136 -12.42 -16.89 -5.63
CA GLU A 136 -13.64 -16.12 -5.94
C GLU A 136 -13.29 -14.70 -6.40
N TYR A 137 -12.39 -14.01 -5.69
CA TYR A 137 -11.93 -12.66 -6.06
C TYR A 137 -11.22 -12.65 -7.43
N LEU A 138 -10.36 -13.64 -7.70
CA LEU A 138 -9.66 -13.78 -8.97
C LEU A 138 -10.60 -14.22 -10.12
N GLY A 139 -11.58 -15.07 -9.82
CA GLY A 139 -12.54 -15.62 -10.76
C GLY A 139 -13.80 -14.77 -10.98
N SER A 140 -14.11 -13.80 -10.12
CA SER A 140 -15.30 -12.96 -10.25
C SER A 140 -15.21 -12.15 -11.55
N ARG A 141 -15.92 -12.58 -12.57
CA ARG A 141 -16.14 -11.79 -13.78
C ARG A 141 -17.17 -10.73 -13.43
N GLU A 142 -16.75 -9.47 -13.42
CA GLU A 142 -17.67 -8.35 -13.64
C GLU A 142 -18.06 -8.32 -15.13
#